data_AF-A0A6C0I748-F1
#
_entry.id   AF-A0A6C0I748-F1
#
_cell.length_a   1.000
_cell.length_b   1.000
_cell.length_c   1.000
_cell.angle_alpha   90.00
_cell.angle_beta   90.00
_cell.angle_gamma   90.00
#
_symmetry.space_group_name_H-M   'P 1'
#
loop_
_entity.id
_entity.type
_entity.pdbx_description
1 polymer ?
#
loop_
_entity_poly.entity_id
_entity_poly.type
_entity_poly.pdbx_seq_one_letter_code
_entity_poly.pdbx_strand_id
1 'polypeptide(L)'
;MLYKTFLTIIALIFGIHFYKNQYPSDFDLIISQISDGLQKNKTLNPYLPLVSRLLYNAIYVYSLFQVGLNKTIQFCIPYIQEGSKRVTGLMSKSTPTPIITTNKLITNSLVTSEYDLVLIKSFTNDMIILDKVPDNLHNIKYEISDIRFLALYLKNKEQTHIIDLFNKDINYYVVDNIFDSKFFKYYLKNVLNISMDNDKLFSYTLELMDQNVAMVYLNETQSIVIKKDSYSITNETKEVQKETEKELEEDVQNEIEKELEEESEPKVIIEKSFDTECIYY
;
A
#
# COMPACT_ATOMS: atom_id res chain seq x y z
N MET A 1 -24.30 -27.30 -35.87
CA MET A 1 -24.21 -27.94 -34.53
C MET A 1 -23.17 -27.26 -33.64
N LEU A 2 -21.94 -27.04 -34.14
CA LEU A 2 -20.81 -26.46 -33.39
C LEU A 2 -21.10 -25.13 -32.65
N TYR A 3 -21.89 -24.24 -33.28
CA TYR A 3 -22.25 -22.95 -32.69
C TYR A 3 -23.15 -23.07 -31.46
N LYS A 4 -24.11 -24.01 -31.47
CA LYS A 4 -24.99 -24.25 -30.32
C LYS A 4 -24.20 -24.78 -29.14
N THR A 5 -23.33 -25.76 -29.37
CA THR A 5 -22.45 -26.31 -28.31
C THR A 5 -21.52 -25.24 -27.74
N PHE A 6 -20.96 -24.37 -28.58
CA PHE A 6 -20.12 -23.27 -28.14
C PHE A 6 -20.88 -22.26 -27.26
N LEU A 7 -22.08 -21.84 -27.68
CA LEU A 7 -22.95 -20.96 -26.89
C LEU A 7 -23.33 -21.57 -25.55
N THR A 8 -23.66 -22.87 -25.52
CA THR A 8 -23.99 -23.57 -24.28
C THR A 8 -22.80 -23.59 -23.32
N ILE A 9 -21.58 -23.85 -23.81
CA ILE A 9 -20.36 -23.82 -22.98
C ILE A 9 -20.14 -22.41 -22.43
N ILE A 10 -20.27 -21.38 -23.26
CA ILE A 10 -20.15 -19.98 -22.81
C ILE A 10 -21.18 -19.67 -21.73
N ALA A 11 -22.45 -19.99 -21.97
CA ALA A 11 -23.53 -19.75 -21.01
C ALA A 11 -23.28 -20.48 -19.68
N LEU A 12 -22.73 -21.71 -19.73
CA LEU A 12 -22.37 -22.47 -18.55
C LEU A 12 -21.20 -21.84 -17.79
N ILE A 13 -20.17 -21.35 -18.48
CA ILE A 13 -19.06 -20.59 -17.86
C ILE A 13 -19.58 -19.33 -17.18
N PHE A 14 -20.43 -18.55 -17.86
CA PHE A 14 -21.06 -17.37 -17.27
C PHE A 14 -21.94 -17.72 -16.07
N GLY A 15 -22.70 -18.81 -16.14
CA GLY A 15 -23.52 -19.29 -15.02
C GLY A 15 -22.69 -19.66 -13.80
N ILE A 16 -21.56 -20.36 -14.00
CA ILE A 16 -20.61 -20.69 -12.94
C ILE A 16 -20.01 -19.42 -12.33
N HIS A 17 -19.57 -18.49 -13.16
CA HIS A 17 -18.95 -17.24 -12.70
C HIS A 17 -19.95 -16.35 -11.96
N PHE A 18 -21.19 -16.27 -12.44
CA PHE A 18 -22.29 -15.58 -11.78
C PHE A 18 -22.60 -16.22 -10.42
N TYR A 19 -22.73 -17.54 -10.38
CA TYR A 19 -23.01 -18.28 -9.14
C TYR A 19 -21.88 -18.09 -8.10
N LYS A 20 -20.61 -18.20 -8.51
CA LYS A 20 -19.45 -17.92 -7.64
C LYS A 20 -19.49 -16.52 -7.03
N ASN A 21 -19.85 -15.52 -7.84
CA ASN A 21 -19.88 -14.13 -7.39
C ASN A 21 -21.06 -13.85 -6.43
N GLN A 22 -22.20 -14.52 -6.64
CA GLN A 22 -23.40 -14.33 -5.83
C GLN A 22 -23.39 -15.15 -4.53
N TYR A 23 -22.79 -16.35 -4.55
CA TYR A 23 -22.78 -17.32 -3.44
C TYR A 23 -21.39 -17.92 -3.23
N PRO A 24 -20.40 -17.13 -2.79
CA PRO A 24 -19.01 -17.58 -2.69
C PRO A 24 -18.82 -18.75 -1.69
N SER A 25 -19.48 -18.71 -0.53
CA SER A 25 -19.39 -19.77 0.48
C SER A 25 -19.93 -21.11 -0.02
N ASP A 26 -21.08 -21.09 -0.69
CA ASP A 26 -21.73 -22.29 -1.21
C ASP A 26 -20.94 -22.85 -2.40
N PHE A 27 -20.38 -21.96 -3.23
CA PHE A 27 -19.49 -22.36 -4.32
C PHE A 27 -18.27 -23.10 -3.80
N ASP A 28 -17.58 -22.56 -2.79
CA ASP A 28 -16.39 -23.20 -2.21
C ASP A 28 -16.73 -24.56 -1.57
N LEU A 29 -17.88 -24.66 -0.89
CA LEU A 29 -18.38 -25.92 -0.34
C LEU A 29 -18.63 -26.97 -1.45
N ILE A 30 -19.29 -26.58 -2.54
CA ILE A 30 -19.57 -27.46 -3.68
C ILE A 30 -18.26 -27.93 -4.33
N ILE A 31 -17.31 -27.02 -4.55
CA ILE A 31 -16.00 -27.36 -5.12
C ILE A 31 -15.23 -28.32 -4.20
N SER A 32 -15.27 -28.10 -2.89
CA SER A 32 -14.65 -29.02 -1.91
C SER A 32 -15.29 -30.41 -1.98
N GLN A 33 -16.62 -30.50 -2.04
CA GLN A 33 -17.33 -31.78 -2.14
C GLN A 33 -17.02 -32.53 -3.45
N ILE A 34 -16.94 -31.81 -4.57
CA ILE A 34 -16.55 -32.39 -5.86
C ILE A 34 -15.11 -32.91 -5.81
N SER A 35 -14.19 -32.13 -5.22
CA SER A 35 -12.79 -32.53 -5.04
C SER A 35 -12.67 -33.79 -4.18
N ASP A 36 -13.35 -33.83 -3.04
CA ASP A 36 -13.36 -35.00 -2.15
C ASP A 36 -13.95 -36.23 -2.84
N GLY A 37 -15.03 -36.06 -3.60
CA GLY A 37 -15.65 -37.13 -4.38
C GLY A 37 -14.72 -37.69 -5.45
N LEU A 38 -13.98 -36.82 -6.14
CA LEU A 38 -12.96 -37.19 -7.12
C LEU A 38 -11.82 -38.00 -6.48
N GLN A 39 -11.31 -37.55 -5.33
CA GLN A 39 -10.19 -38.21 -4.64
C GLN A 39 -10.58 -39.56 -4.03
N LYS A 40 -11.80 -39.69 -3.49
CA LYS A 40 -12.26 -40.94 -2.86
C LYS A 40 -12.60 -42.04 -3.89
N ASN A 41 -12.90 -41.66 -5.13
CA ASN A 41 -13.32 -42.62 -6.14
C ASN A 41 -12.12 -43.31 -6.81
N LYS A 42 -11.76 -44.50 -6.29
CA LYS A 42 -10.66 -45.35 -6.82
C LYS A 42 -10.79 -45.67 -8.31
N THR A 43 -12.00 -45.65 -8.88
CA THR A 43 -12.21 -45.93 -10.32
C THR A 43 -11.74 -44.79 -11.21
N LEU A 44 -11.68 -43.55 -10.69
CA LEU A 44 -11.26 -42.36 -11.42
C LEU A 44 -9.74 -42.12 -11.35
N ASN A 45 -9.04 -42.73 -10.40
CA ASN A 45 -7.59 -42.58 -10.22
C ASN A 45 -6.76 -42.80 -11.50
N PRO A 46 -7.02 -43.84 -12.33
CA PRO A 46 -6.26 -44.04 -13.56
C PRO A 46 -6.45 -42.92 -14.60
N TYR A 47 -7.57 -42.20 -14.54
CA TYR A 47 -7.91 -41.11 -15.47
C TYR A 47 -7.48 -39.74 -14.97
N LEU A 48 -7.08 -39.62 -13.70
CA LEU A 48 -6.67 -38.34 -13.10
C LEU A 48 -5.58 -37.63 -13.92
N PRO A 49 -4.52 -38.30 -14.42
CA PRO A 49 -3.51 -37.65 -15.25
C PRO A 49 -4.08 -37.07 -16.55
N LEU A 50 -5.06 -37.74 -17.17
CA LEU A 50 -5.72 -37.28 -18.39
C LEU A 50 -6.57 -36.02 -18.10
N VAL A 51 -7.35 -36.06 -17.01
CA VAL A 51 -8.17 -34.92 -16.57
C VAL A 51 -7.29 -33.72 -16.22
N SER A 52 -6.20 -33.92 -15.48
CA SER A 52 -5.23 -32.87 -15.17
C SER A 52 -4.63 -32.26 -16.43
N ARG A 53 -4.26 -33.08 -17.42
CA ARG A 53 -3.74 -32.59 -18.72
C ARG A 53 -4.79 -31.78 -19.49
N LEU A 54 -6.05 -32.22 -19.49
CA LEU A 54 -7.15 -31.49 -20.12
C LEU A 54 -7.40 -30.13 -19.44
N LEU A 55 -7.42 -30.09 -18.11
CA LEU A 55 -7.58 -28.86 -17.33
C LEU A 55 -6.42 -27.90 -17.57
N TYR A 56 -5.18 -28.40 -17.57
CA TYR A 56 -4.00 -27.60 -17.88
C TYR A 56 -4.09 -26.97 -19.27
N ASN A 57 -4.46 -27.75 -20.28
CA ASN A 57 -4.66 -27.24 -21.64
C ASN A 57 -5.80 -26.21 -21.70
N ALA A 58 -6.88 -26.39 -20.95
CA ALA A 58 -7.98 -25.44 -20.89
C ALA A 58 -7.53 -24.10 -20.26
N ILE A 59 -6.77 -24.14 -19.16
CA ILE A 59 -6.17 -22.95 -18.52
C ILE A 59 -5.21 -22.25 -19.49
N TYR A 60 -4.38 -23.01 -20.19
CA TYR A 60 -3.44 -22.46 -21.17
C TYR A 60 -4.16 -21.73 -22.32
N VAL A 61 -5.20 -22.36 -22.88
CA VAL A 61 -6.02 -21.75 -23.94
C VAL A 61 -6.72 -20.50 -23.41
N TYR A 62 -7.29 -20.55 -22.21
CA TYR A 62 -7.89 -19.37 -21.56
C TYR A 62 -6.89 -18.22 -21.41
N SER A 63 -5.68 -18.50 -20.92
CA SER A 63 -4.62 -17.51 -20.78
C SER A 63 -4.24 -16.88 -22.14
N LEU A 64 -4.13 -17.70 -23.19
CA LEU A 64 -3.83 -17.23 -24.53
C LEU A 64 -4.94 -16.30 -25.09
N PHE A 65 -6.21 -16.65 -24.85
CA PHE A 65 -7.34 -15.77 -25.17
C PHE A 65 -7.33 -14.47 -24.36
N GLN A 66 -7.00 -14.53 -23.07
CA GLN A 66 -6.91 -13.35 -22.21
C GLN A 66 -5.84 -12.38 -22.72
N VAL A 67 -4.66 -12.88 -23.09
CA VAL A 67 -3.59 -12.06 -23.71
C VAL A 67 -4.07 -11.44 -25.03
N GLY A 68 -4.75 -12.21 -25.88
CA GLY A 68 -5.30 -11.72 -27.15
C GLY A 68 -6.38 -10.65 -26.98
N LEU A 69 -7.29 -10.84 -26.02
CA LEU A 69 -8.34 -9.88 -25.68
C LEU A 69 -7.75 -8.61 -25.07
N ASN A 70 -6.77 -8.71 -24.16
CA ASN A 70 -6.12 -7.55 -23.58
C ASN A 70 -5.43 -6.69 -24.65
N LYS A 71 -4.76 -7.31 -25.63
CA LYS A 71 -4.18 -6.58 -26.77
C LYS A 71 -5.26 -5.92 -27.64
N THR A 72 -6.34 -6.64 -27.93
CA THR A 72 -7.47 -6.09 -28.70
C THR A 72 -8.13 -4.91 -27.98
N ILE A 73 -8.34 -5.02 -26.66
CA ILE A 73 -8.90 -3.95 -25.84
C ILE A 73 -7.99 -2.73 -25.86
N GLN A 74 -6.67 -2.90 -25.68
CA GLN A 74 -5.71 -1.79 -25.79
C GLN A 74 -5.78 -1.08 -27.14
N PHE A 75 -5.93 -1.84 -28.22
CA PHE A 75 -6.13 -1.27 -29.56
C PHE A 75 -7.47 -0.53 -29.69
N CYS A 76 -8.55 -1.02 -29.08
CA CYS A 76 -9.88 -0.42 -29.16
C CYS A 76 -10.09 0.80 -28.24
N ILE A 77 -9.40 0.89 -27.09
CA ILE A 77 -9.52 1.99 -26.11
C ILE A 77 -9.47 3.39 -26.75
N PRO A 78 -8.48 3.77 -27.60
CA PRO A 78 -8.42 5.12 -28.17
C PRO A 78 -9.63 5.44 -29.05
N TYR A 79 -10.16 4.46 -29.79
CA TYR A 79 -11.35 4.65 -30.61
C TYR A 79 -12.61 4.82 -29.76
N ILE A 80 -12.73 4.06 -28.66
CA ILE A 80 -13.84 4.21 -27.70
C ILE A 80 -13.78 5.59 -27.03
N GLN A 81 -12.58 6.04 -26.64
CA GLN A 81 -12.38 7.37 -26.04
C GLN A 81 -12.74 8.50 -27.01
N GLU A 82 -12.31 8.41 -28.27
CA GLU A 82 -12.65 9.39 -29.31
C GLU A 82 -14.17 9.40 -29.60
N GLY A 83 -14.80 8.23 -29.66
CA GLY A 83 -16.26 8.11 -29.79
C GLY A 83 -17.01 8.73 -28.60
N SER A 84 -16.55 8.47 -27.38
CA SER A 84 -17.12 9.05 -26.16
C SER A 84 -17.02 10.57 -26.16
N LYS A 85 -15.87 11.14 -26.53
CA LYS A 85 -15.68 12.60 -26.66
C LYS A 85 -16.70 13.23 -27.60
N ARG A 86 -17.00 12.57 -28.74
CA ARG A 86 -18.00 13.07 -29.70
C ARG A 86 -19.41 13.04 -29.13
N VAL A 87 -19.80 11.96 -28.44
CA VAL A 87 -21.12 11.85 -27.81
C VAL A 87 -21.29 12.90 -26.72
N THR A 88 -20.30 13.07 -25.84
CA THR A 88 -20.34 14.07 -24.76
C THR A 88 -20.33 15.50 -25.32
N GLY A 89 -19.56 15.76 -26.39
CA GLY A 89 -19.57 17.04 -27.09
C GLY A 89 -20.94 17.39 -27.68
N LEU A 90 -21.67 16.40 -28.20
CA LEU A 90 -23.04 16.58 -28.70
C LEU A 90 -24.04 16.86 -27.56
N MET A 91 -23.89 16.22 -26.41
CA MET A 91 -24.75 16.48 -25.25
C MET A 91 -24.45 17.82 -24.57
N SER A 92 -23.22 18.32 -24.62
CA SER A 92 -22.87 19.63 -24.04
C SER A 92 -23.44 20.85 -24.80
N LYS A 93 -23.98 20.66 -26.01
CA LYS A 93 -24.63 21.73 -26.78
C LYS A 93 -26.08 22.00 -26.36
N SER A 94 -26.67 21.21 -25.47
CA SER A 94 -28.00 21.49 -24.91
C SER A 94 -27.88 22.30 -23.62
N THR A 95 -28.14 23.60 -23.76
CA THR A 95 -28.59 24.57 -22.73
C THR A 95 -27.66 24.78 -21.53
N PRO A 96 -27.00 25.95 -21.40
CA PRO A 96 -26.24 26.30 -20.21
C PRO A 96 -27.21 26.46 -19.04
N THR A 97 -27.22 25.49 -18.13
CA THR A 97 -27.90 25.64 -16.84
C THR A 97 -26.88 26.26 -15.89
N PRO A 98 -27.16 27.41 -15.27
CA PRO A 98 -26.20 28.07 -14.38
C PRO A 98 -25.93 27.19 -13.16
N ILE A 99 -24.71 26.68 -13.07
CA ILE A 99 -24.22 25.96 -11.89
C ILE A 99 -23.93 27.01 -10.82
N ILE A 100 -24.76 27.03 -9.78
CA ILE A 100 -24.53 27.81 -8.56
C ILE A 100 -23.43 27.08 -7.78
N THR A 101 -22.19 27.59 -7.87
CA THR A 101 -21.06 27.11 -7.08
C THR A 101 -21.17 27.65 -5.66
N THR A 102 -21.66 26.84 -4.72
CA THR A 102 -21.58 27.15 -3.30
C THR A 102 -20.18 26.83 -2.78
N ASN A 103 -19.32 27.84 -2.77
CA ASN A 103 -18.00 27.78 -2.14
C ASN A 103 -18.17 27.67 -0.62
N LYS A 104 -18.21 26.45 -0.10
CA LYS A 104 -18.07 26.20 1.34
C LYS A 104 -16.58 26.32 1.68
N LEU A 105 -16.21 27.50 2.16
CA LEU A 105 -14.88 27.84 2.66
C LEU A 105 -14.57 26.93 3.87
N ILE A 106 -13.71 25.93 3.68
CA ILE A 106 -13.15 25.14 4.78
C ILE A 106 -12.01 25.98 5.35
N THR A 107 -12.21 26.53 6.54
CA THR A 107 -11.19 27.27 7.29
C THR A 107 -10.13 26.31 7.80
N ASN A 108 -8.92 26.39 7.22
CA ASN A 108 -7.74 25.69 7.69
C ASN A 108 -7.34 26.26 9.06
N SER A 109 -7.56 25.49 10.13
CA SER A 109 -6.82 25.71 11.38
C SER A 109 -5.34 25.47 11.10
N LEU A 110 -4.46 26.40 11.53
CA LEU A 110 -3.02 26.17 11.51
C LEU A 110 -2.71 24.91 12.31
N VAL A 111 -2.32 23.86 11.59
CA VAL A 111 -1.87 22.61 12.18
C VAL A 111 -0.37 22.73 12.39
N THR A 112 0.03 23.01 13.63
CA THR A 112 1.42 23.02 14.07
C THR A 112 1.70 21.77 14.91
N SER A 113 2.40 20.80 14.34
CA SER A 113 3.34 19.89 15.01
C SER A 113 3.73 18.76 14.07
N GLU A 114 5.02 18.41 14.07
CA GLU A 114 5.69 17.30 13.39
C GLU A 114 4.79 16.14 12.96
N TYR A 115 4.72 15.91 11.64
CA TYR A 115 4.14 14.70 11.08
C TYR A 115 5.24 13.96 10.32
N ASP A 116 5.38 12.66 10.59
CA ASP A 116 6.33 11.80 9.86
C ASP A 116 5.88 11.51 8.42
N LEU A 117 4.57 11.66 8.13
CA LEU A 117 3.96 11.37 6.84
C LEU A 117 2.62 12.11 6.69
N VAL A 118 2.42 12.79 5.56
CA VAL A 118 1.19 13.55 5.24
C VAL A 118 0.50 12.91 4.05
N LEU A 119 -0.70 12.38 4.26
CA LEU A 119 -1.60 11.94 3.18
C LEU A 119 -2.47 13.13 2.74
N ILE A 120 -2.11 13.75 1.63
CA ILE A 120 -2.90 14.85 1.04
C ILE A 120 -3.85 14.27 0.01
N LYS A 121 -5.15 14.45 0.27
CA LYS A 121 -6.19 14.17 -0.72
C LYS A 121 -6.33 15.39 -1.65
N SER A 122 -5.97 15.22 -2.92
CA SER A 122 -6.13 16.23 -3.97
C SER A 122 -7.60 16.51 -4.27
N PHE A 123 -7.88 17.67 -4.85
CA PHE A 123 -9.20 18.06 -5.38
C PHE A 123 -9.65 17.17 -6.55
N THR A 124 -8.72 16.47 -7.21
CA THR A 124 -8.99 15.42 -8.21
C THR A 124 -9.31 14.05 -7.60
N ASN A 125 -9.39 13.97 -6.27
CA ASN A 125 -9.65 12.74 -5.50
C ASN A 125 -8.46 11.76 -5.44
N ASP A 126 -7.27 12.15 -5.91
CA ASP A 126 -6.03 11.39 -5.74
C ASP A 126 -5.47 11.54 -4.32
N MET A 127 -4.73 10.55 -3.82
CA MET A 127 -4.02 10.64 -2.54
C MET A 127 -2.51 10.69 -2.78
N ILE A 128 -1.88 11.74 -2.26
CA ILE A 128 -0.43 11.98 -2.32
C ILE A 128 0.13 11.70 -0.94
N ILE A 129 1.25 11.00 -0.88
CA ILE A 129 1.99 10.77 0.35
C ILE A 129 3.20 11.70 0.30
N LEU A 130 3.28 12.64 1.23
CA LEU A 130 4.40 13.57 1.34
C LEU A 130 5.08 13.39 2.68
N ASP A 131 6.40 13.53 2.68
CA ASP A 131 7.25 13.59 3.87
C ASP A 131 7.06 14.91 4.63
N LYS A 132 6.67 15.99 3.93
CA LYS A 132 6.40 17.31 4.51
C LYS A 132 5.13 17.93 3.92
N VAL A 133 4.40 18.68 4.74
CA VAL A 133 3.29 19.51 4.26
C VAL A 133 3.90 20.60 3.37
N PRO A 134 3.55 20.70 2.08
CA PRO A 134 4.05 21.76 1.23
C PRO A 134 3.42 23.09 1.65
N ASP A 135 4.23 24.16 1.63
CA ASP A 135 3.80 25.52 2.01
C ASP A 135 2.58 26.00 1.21
N ASN A 136 2.35 25.45 0.02
CA ASN A 136 1.22 25.78 -0.83
C ASN A 136 0.49 24.54 -1.34
N LEU A 137 -0.52 24.10 -0.56
CA LEU A 137 -1.40 22.99 -0.92
C LEU A 137 -2.16 23.18 -2.25
N HIS A 138 -2.35 24.43 -2.70
CA HIS A 138 -3.16 24.72 -3.88
C HIS A 138 -2.45 24.49 -5.22
N ASN A 139 -1.13 24.29 -5.22
CA ASN A 139 -0.34 24.17 -6.46
C ASN A 139 0.64 22.99 -6.41
N ILE A 140 0.29 21.93 -5.68
CA ILE A 140 1.08 20.69 -5.69
C ILE A 140 0.93 20.07 -7.07
N LYS A 141 2.01 20.11 -7.86
CA LYS A 141 2.11 19.36 -9.11
C LYS A 141 2.79 18.05 -8.79
N TYR A 142 2.08 16.96 -9.05
CA TYR A 142 2.62 15.61 -8.98
C TYR A 142 2.29 14.90 -10.28
N GLU A 143 3.09 13.90 -10.60
CA GLU A 143 2.87 13.04 -11.75
C GLU A 143 2.48 11.63 -11.26
N ILE A 144 1.43 11.06 -11.85
CA ILE A 144 1.02 9.68 -11.57
C ILE A 144 1.83 8.75 -12.46
N SER A 145 2.30 7.65 -11.88
CA SER A 145 2.99 6.56 -12.56
C SER A 145 2.02 5.74 -13.40
N ASP A 146 2.50 5.28 -14.55
CA ASP A 146 1.82 4.38 -15.48
C ASP A 146 1.98 2.89 -15.07
N ILE A 147 2.69 2.61 -13.98
CA ILE A 147 2.73 1.28 -13.35
C ILE A 147 1.30 0.86 -13.00
N ARG A 148 0.89 -0.29 -13.52
CA ARG A 148 -0.49 -0.79 -13.31
C ARG A 148 -0.62 -1.67 -12.09
N PHE A 149 0.48 -2.30 -11.68
CA PHE A 149 0.46 -3.34 -10.67
C PHE A 149 1.82 -3.49 -9.99
N LEU A 150 1.80 -3.36 -8.66
CA LEU A 150 2.82 -3.83 -7.74
C LEU A 150 2.08 -4.52 -6.59
N ALA A 151 2.36 -5.80 -6.37
CA ALA A 151 1.94 -6.47 -5.14
C ALA A 151 3.12 -6.52 -4.18
N LEU A 152 2.90 -6.05 -2.95
CA LEU A 152 3.91 -5.93 -1.92
C LEU A 152 3.52 -6.81 -0.74
N TYR A 153 4.33 -7.84 -0.48
CA TYR A 153 4.16 -8.75 0.65
C TYR A 153 5.24 -8.46 1.68
N LEU A 154 4.86 -7.74 2.73
CA LEU A 154 5.75 -7.36 3.81
C LEU A 154 5.73 -8.44 4.89
N LYS A 155 6.83 -9.18 5.03
CA LYS A 155 7.00 -10.18 6.08
C LYS A 155 7.71 -9.56 7.27
N ASN A 156 7.02 -9.50 8.41
CA ASN A 156 7.58 -9.07 9.68
C ASN A 156 7.38 -10.20 10.71
N LYS A 157 8.49 -10.72 11.24
CA LYS A 157 8.50 -11.93 12.11
C LYS A 157 7.86 -13.13 11.40
N GLU A 158 6.80 -13.71 11.96
CA GLU A 158 6.06 -14.86 11.41
C GLU A 158 4.81 -14.45 10.61
N GLN A 159 4.55 -13.15 10.46
CA GLN A 159 3.36 -12.64 9.80
C GLN A 159 3.70 -12.04 8.43
N THR A 160 2.84 -12.31 7.46
CA THR A 160 2.90 -11.72 6.12
C THR A 160 1.74 -10.75 5.98
N HIS A 161 2.05 -9.50 5.64
CA HIS A 161 1.08 -8.44 5.43
C HIS A 161 1.08 -8.04 3.96
N ILE A 162 -0.11 -7.92 3.38
CA ILE A 162 -0.28 -7.45 2.01
C ILE A 162 -0.42 -5.93 2.05
N ILE A 163 0.41 -5.22 1.31
CA ILE A 163 0.39 -3.77 1.20
C ILE A 163 -0.30 -3.43 -0.13
N ASP A 164 -1.54 -2.97 -0.06
CA ASP A 164 -2.32 -2.56 -1.22
C ASP A 164 -2.16 -1.05 -1.45
N LEU A 165 -1.43 -0.71 -2.52
CA LEU A 165 -1.20 0.67 -2.98
C LEU A 165 -2.00 1.01 -4.24
N PHE A 166 -3.07 0.27 -4.47
CA PHE A 166 -3.97 0.49 -5.59
C PHE A 166 -5.38 0.03 -5.22
N ASN A 167 -6.38 0.85 -5.54
CA ASN A 167 -7.77 0.42 -5.50
C ASN A 167 -8.48 0.86 -6.80
N LYS A 168 -9.78 0.53 -6.94
CA LYS A 168 -10.55 0.83 -8.16
C LYS A 168 -10.65 2.32 -8.47
N ASP A 169 -10.48 3.17 -7.46
CA ASP A 169 -10.77 4.60 -7.52
C ASP A 169 -9.50 5.46 -7.44
N ILE A 170 -8.37 4.92 -6.96
CA ILE A 170 -7.16 5.65 -6.58
C ILE A 170 -5.92 4.82 -6.91
N ASN A 171 -4.97 5.44 -7.63
CA ASN A 171 -3.63 4.93 -7.85
C ASN A 171 -2.64 5.67 -6.93
N TYR A 172 -1.98 4.95 -6.01
CA TYR A 172 -1.03 5.54 -5.08
C TYR A 172 0.42 5.54 -5.61
N TYR A 173 0.64 5.09 -6.85
CA TYR A 173 1.95 5.15 -7.52
C TYR A 173 2.19 6.56 -8.05
N VAL A 174 2.63 7.47 -7.17
CA VAL A 174 3.08 8.82 -7.57
C VAL A 174 4.56 8.76 -7.93
N VAL A 175 4.95 9.42 -9.02
CA VAL A 175 6.35 9.51 -9.45
C VAL A 175 7.18 10.19 -8.36
N ASP A 176 8.37 9.64 -8.12
CA ASP A 176 9.33 9.99 -7.08
C ASP A 176 8.91 9.68 -5.64
N ASN A 177 7.76 9.00 -5.44
CA ASN A 177 7.48 8.43 -4.12
C ASN A 177 8.49 7.33 -3.78
N ILE A 178 8.95 7.36 -2.52
CA ILE A 178 9.90 6.41 -1.97
C ILE A 178 9.17 5.56 -0.93
N PHE A 179 9.17 4.24 -1.13
CA PHE A 179 8.69 3.27 -0.14
C PHE A 179 9.90 2.66 0.56
N ASP A 180 10.23 3.24 1.71
CA ASP A 180 11.33 2.85 2.58
C ASP A 180 10.83 2.18 3.88
N SER A 181 11.76 1.87 4.77
CA SER A 181 11.46 1.30 6.08
C SER A 181 10.48 2.14 6.91
N LYS A 182 10.58 3.47 6.84
CA LYS A 182 9.69 4.41 7.56
C LYS A 182 8.26 4.32 7.03
N PHE A 183 8.10 4.30 5.71
CA PHE A 183 6.81 4.12 5.05
C PHE A 183 6.14 2.80 5.48
N PHE A 184 6.87 1.67 5.43
CA PHE A 184 6.29 0.38 5.80
C PHE A 184 5.92 0.30 7.28
N LYS A 185 6.76 0.88 8.16
CA LYS A 185 6.47 0.99 9.59
C LYS A 185 5.18 1.80 9.81
N TYR A 186 5.04 2.93 9.13
CA TYR A 186 3.84 3.76 9.18
C TYR A 186 2.60 3.02 8.68
N TYR A 187 2.68 2.34 7.53
CA TYR A 187 1.55 1.65 6.91
C TYR A 187 1.02 0.53 7.83
N LEU A 188 1.91 -0.30 8.36
CA LEU A 188 1.53 -1.36 9.31
C LEU A 188 0.82 -0.80 10.55
N LYS A 189 1.36 0.27 11.14
CA LYS A 189 0.82 0.87 12.37
C LYS A 189 -0.51 1.58 12.13
N ASN A 190 -0.58 2.43 11.11
CA ASN A 190 -1.68 3.39 10.95
C ASN A 190 -2.76 2.93 9.96
N VAL A 191 -2.38 2.15 8.94
CA VAL A 191 -3.34 1.65 7.93
C VAL A 191 -3.87 0.28 8.34
N LEU A 192 -2.97 -0.62 8.74
CA LEU A 192 -3.34 -1.99 9.14
C LEU A 192 -3.64 -2.15 10.63
N ASN A 193 -3.45 -1.10 11.45
CA ASN A 193 -3.67 -1.11 12.90
C ASN A 193 -2.89 -2.21 13.63
N ILE A 194 -1.68 -2.52 13.18
CA ILE A 194 -0.82 -3.53 13.81
C ILE A 194 -0.05 -2.88 14.95
N SER A 195 -0.20 -3.44 16.15
CA SER A 195 0.57 -3.00 17.32
C SER A 195 2.06 -3.30 17.10
N MET A 196 2.87 -2.25 17.09
CA MET A 196 4.31 -2.33 16.92
C MET A 196 5.01 -1.81 18.16
N ASP A 197 6.03 -2.54 18.58
CA ASP A 197 6.88 -2.20 19.72
C ASP A 197 7.89 -1.13 19.25
N ASN A 198 7.75 0.10 19.73
CA ASN A 198 8.57 1.22 19.28
C ASN A 198 10.05 1.03 19.63
N ASP A 199 10.34 0.25 20.68
CA ASP A 199 11.68 0.08 21.24
C ASP A 199 12.51 -0.97 20.50
N LYS A 200 11.90 -1.72 19.57
CA LYS A 200 12.59 -2.77 18.80
C LYS A 200 12.94 -2.30 17.38
N LEU A 201 14.11 -2.73 16.92
CA LEU A 201 14.54 -2.54 15.53
C LEU A 201 13.51 -3.15 14.58
N PHE A 202 12.99 -2.34 13.66
CA PHE A 202 12.02 -2.76 12.66
C PHE A 202 12.74 -3.50 11.53
N SER A 203 12.80 -4.83 11.63
CA SER A 203 13.34 -5.72 10.60
C SER A 203 12.21 -6.39 9.81
N TYR A 204 12.34 -6.44 8.49
CA TYR A 204 11.37 -7.04 7.60
C TYR A 204 12.03 -7.56 6.33
N THR A 205 11.36 -8.48 5.65
CA THR A 205 11.67 -8.85 4.26
C THR A 205 10.47 -8.53 3.40
N LEU A 206 10.69 -7.84 2.30
CA LEU A 206 9.63 -7.43 1.38
C LEU A 206 9.72 -8.25 0.10
N GLU A 207 8.62 -8.90 -0.27
CA GLU A 207 8.48 -9.57 -1.56
C GLU A 207 7.63 -8.70 -2.47
N LEU A 208 8.22 -8.22 -3.55
CA LEU A 208 7.57 -7.40 -4.57
C LEU A 208 7.30 -8.27 -5.80
N MET A 209 6.06 -8.28 -6.27
CA MET A 209 5.67 -8.83 -7.56
C MET A 209 5.25 -7.71 -8.49
N ASP A 210 5.96 -7.56 -9.62
CA ASP A 210 5.69 -6.47 -10.55
C ASP A 210 4.69 -6.84 -11.67
N GLN A 211 4.41 -5.87 -12.53
CA GLN A 211 3.51 -6.02 -13.69
C GLN A 211 3.96 -7.07 -14.72
N ASN A 212 5.23 -7.48 -14.69
CA ASN A 212 5.78 -8.56 -15.51
C ASN A 212 5.81 -9.90 -14.75
N VAL A 213 5.22 -9.96 -13.55
CA VAL A 213 5.25 -11.12 -12.65
C VAL A 213 6.69 -11.46 -12.21
N ALA A 214 7.60 -10.49 -12.29
CA ALA A 214 8.94 -10.66 -11.74
C ALA A 214 8.87 -10.51 -10.21
N MET A 215 9.49 -11.46 -9.51
CA MET A 215 9.60 -11.44 -8.06
C MET A 215 10.93 -10.78 -7.67
N VAL A 216 10.85 -9.76 -6.83
CA VAL A 216 12.01 -9.06 -6.27
C VAL A 216 11.92 -9.10 -4.75
N TYR A 217 13.03 -9.42 -4.11
CA TYR A 217 13.13 -9.51 -2.65
C TYR A 217 13.97 -8.36 -2.15
N LEU A 218 13.42 -7.56 -1.23
CA LEU A 218 14.08 -6.42 -0.63
C LEU A 218 14.23 -6.62 0.88
N ASN A 219 15.29 -6.04 1.43
CA ASN A 219 15.51 -5.97 2.87
C ASN A 219 15.24 -4.55 3.41
N GLU A 220 15.43 -4.34 4.71
CA GLU A 220 15.19 -3.08 5.41
C GLU A 220 16.09 -1.92 5.00
N THR A 221 17.19 -2.18 4.28
CA THR A 221 18.14 -1.15 3.80
C THR A 221 17.82 -0.66 2.38
N GLN A 222 16.77 -1.23 1.77
CA GLN A 222 16.41 -0.98 0.39
C GLN A 222 15.06 -0.28 0.31
N SER A 223 14.98 0.66 -0.61
CA SER A 223 13.79 1.47 -0.83
C SER A 223 13.34 1.35 -2.30
N ILE A 224 12.03 1.41 -2.51
CA ILE A 224 11.44 1.40 -3.84
C ILE A 224 11.14 2.85 -4.23
N VAL A 225 11.72 3.31 -5.33
CA VAL A 225 11.43 4.63 -5.90
C VAL A 225 10.55 4.43 -7.13
N ILE A 226 9.35 5.01 -7.09
CA ILE A 226 8.39 4.96 -8.19
C ILE A 226 8.81 5.94 -9.29
N LYS A 227 8.87 5.47 -10.54
CA LYS A 227 9.12 6.30 -11.72
C LYS A 227 7.88 6.33 -12.61
N LYS A 228 7.93 7.12 -13.68
CA LYS A 228 6.82 7.23 -14.63
C LYS A 228 6.36 5.88 -15.17
N ASP A 229 7.26 5.09 -15.74
CA ASP A 229 6.90 3.82 -16.39
C ASP A 229 7.44 2.57 -15.67
N SER A 230 8.13 2.75 -14.54
CA SER A 230 8.90 1.69 -13.87
C SER A 230 9.15 2.04 -12.41
N TYR A 231 9.87 1.19 -11.70
CA TYR A 231 10.41 1.47 -10.37
C TYR A 231 11.92 1.24 -10.37
N SER A 232 12.63 1.85 -9.43
CA SER A 232 14.03 1.51 -9.15
C SER A 232 14.21 1.18 -7.69
N ILE A 233 15.14 0.27 -7.42
CA ILE A 233 15.54 -0.06 -6.07
C ILE A 233 16.81 0.72 -5.75
N THR A 234 16.76 1.46 -4.65
CA THR A 234 17.89 2.21 -4.12
C THR A 234 18.30 1.63 -2.78
N ASN A 235 19.60 1.46 -2.56
CA ASN A 235 20.10 1.14 -1.23
C ASN A 235 20.30 2.46 -0.47
N GLU A 236 19.87 2.52 0.78
CA GLU A 236 20.28 3.60 1.67
C GLU A 236 21.81 3.57 1.80
N THR A 237 22.47 4.50 1.14
CA THR A 237 23.92 4.68 1.32
C THR A 237 24.08 5.35 2.68
N LYS A 238 24.93 4.80 3.55
CA LYS A 238 25.15 5.19 4.96
C LYS A 238 25.60 6.65 5.21
N GLU A 239 25.39 7.58 4.28
CA GLU A 239 25.78 8.98 4.45
C GLU A 239 24.80 9.74 5.36
N VAL A 240 23.54 9.33 5.47
CA VAL A 240 22.53 9.98 6.34
C VAL A 240 22.71 9.63 7.83
N GLN A 241 23.34 8.50 8.17
CA GLN A 241 23.60 8.14 9.58
C GLN A 241 24.62 9.08 10.26
N LYS A 242 25.48 9.77 9.49
CA LYS A 242 26.45 10.74 10.04
C LYS A 242 25.83 12.09 10.42
N GLU A 243 24.68 12.47 9.86
CA GLU A 243 23.98 13.70 10.25
C GLU A 243 23.15 13.48 11.51
N THR A 244 22.47 12.33 11.64
CA THR A 244 21.70 12.00 12.86
C THR A 244 22.58 11.65 14.06
N GLU A 245 23.75 11.03 13.87
CA GLU A 245 24.73 10.86 14.97
C GLU A 245 25.31 12.19 15.45
N LYS A 246 25.46 13.19 14.56
CA LYS A 246 25.93 14.53 14.96
C LYS A 246 24.89 15.33 15.74
N GLU A 247 23.61 15.25 15.37
CA GLU A 247 22.53 15.87 16.14
C GLU A 247 22.38 15.24 17.53
N LEU A 248 22.50 13.90 17.65
CA LEU A 248 22.46 13.21 18.94
C LEU A 248 23.71 13.47 19.80
N GLU A 249 24.89 13.63 19.21
CA GLU A 249 26.10 14.01 19.96
C GLU A 249 26.04 15.45 20.48
N GLU A 250 25.48 16.39 19.72
CA GLU A 250 25.29 17.79 20.16
C GLU A 250 24.24 17.90 21.29
N ASP A 251 23.13 17.15 21.21
CA ASP A 251 22.11 17.17 22.27
C ASP A 251 22.60 16.55 23.59
N VAL A 252 23.37 15.45 23.52
CA VAL A 252 23.94 14.82 24.72
C VAL A 252 25.05 15.69 25.34
N GLN A 253 25.84 16.40 24.53
CA GLN A 253 26.83 17.36 25.06
C GLN A 253 26.18 18.53 25.79
N ASN A 254 25.07 19.06 25.24
CA ASN A 254 24.34 20.17 25.86
C ASN A 254 23.67 19.77 27.18
N GLU A 255 23.22 18.52 27.32
CA GLU A 255 22.62 18.01 28.56
C GLU A 255 23.68 17.80 29.66
N ILE A 256 24.86 17.31 29.30
CA ILE A 256 25.99 17.12 30.22
C ILE A 256 26.55 18.46 30.73
N GLU A 257 26.64 19.49 29.87
CA GLU A 257 27.06 20.83 30.31
C GLU A 257 26.05 21.45 31.30
N LYS A 258 24.75 21.19 31.12
CA LYS A 258 23.71 21.67 32.04
C LYS A 258 23.79 21.01 33.43
N GLU A 259 24.04 19.71 33.51
CA GLU A 259 24.18 19.02 34.80
C GLU A 259 25.46 19.42 35.54
N LEU A 260 26.54 19.75 34.82
CA LEU A 260 27.81 20.22 35.41
C LEU A 260 27.72 21.65 35.99
N GLU A 261 26.85 22.50 35.48
CA GLU A 261 26.62 23.83 36.04
C GLU A 261 25.81 23.78 37.35
N GLU A 262 24.88 22.83 37.50
CA GLU A 262 24.04 22.67 38.70
C GLU A 262 24.80 22.08 39.92
N GLU A 263 25.89 21.33 39.73
CA GLU A 263 26.70 20.81 40.85
C GLU A 263 27.69 21.83 41.45
N SER A 264 27.80 23.03 40.88
CA SER A 264 28.78 24.04 41.34
C SER A 264 28.30 24.95 42.47
N GLU A 265 27.06 24.80 42.97
CA GLU A 265 26.59 25.58 44.10
C GLU A 265 27.18 25.09 45.44
N PRO A 266 27.87 25.95 46.22
CA PRO A 266 28.50 25.54 47.47
C PRO A 266 27.47 25.27 48.56
N LYS A 267 27.37 24.01 48.99
CA LYS A 267 26.65 23.62 50.21
C LYS A 267 27.25 24.33 51.43
N VAL A 268 26.52 25.30 51.96
CA VAL A 268 26.77 25.93 53.26
C VAL A 268 26.59 24.87 54.36
N ILE A 269 27.71 24.46 54.97
CA ILE A 269 27.74 23.60 56.14
C ILE A 269 27.33 24.44 57.36
N ILE A 270 26.15 24.17 57.92
CA ILE A 270 25.72 24.72 59.21
C ILE A 270 26.10 23.69 60.29
N GLU A 271 27.07 24.05 61.13
CA GLU A 271 27.48 23.27 62.29
C GLU A 271 26.41 23.29 63.40
N LYS A 272 26.22 22.11 63.99
CA LYS A 272 25.33 21.78 65.11
C LYS A 272 25.68 22.56 66.38
N SER A 273 24.66 22.96 67.13
CA SER A 273 24.72 22.98 68.61
C SER A 273 23.67 22.01 69.15
N PHE A 274 24.13 21.07 69.97
CA PHE A 274 23.31 20.16 70.77
C PHE A 274 23.04 20.86 72.10
N ASP A 275 21.77 21.03 72.46
CA ASP A 275 21.38 21.15 73.85
C ASP A 275 20.55 19.95 74.26
N THR A 276 20.84 19.51 75.47
CA THR A 276 20.42 18.27 76.09
C THR A 276 19.27 18.62 77.01
N GLU A 277 18.15 17.91 76.98
CA GLU A 277 17.31 17.78 78.19
C GLU A 277 16.46 16.50 78.15
N CYS A 278 16.68 15.70 79.18
CA CYS A 278 15.95 14.49 79.52
C CYS A 278 14.60 14.85 80.12
N ILE A 279 13.51 14.13 79.79
CA ILE A 279 12.45 13.85 80.78
C ILE A 279 11.90 12.43 80.57
N TYR A 280 11.83 11.72 81.69
CA TYR A 280 11.22 10.40 81.92
C TYR A 280 9.68 10.45 81.84
N TYR A 281 9.07 9.44 81.21
CA TYR A 281 8.26 8.38 81.85
C TYR A 281 7.91 7.33 80.79
#